data_AF-A0A925GVN5-F1
#
_entry.id   AF-A0A925GVN5-F1
#
_cell.length_a   1.000
_cell.length_b   1.000
_cell.length_c   1.000
_cell.angle_alpha   90.00
_cell.angle_beta   90.00
_cell.angle_gamma   90.00
#
_symmetry.space_group_name_H-M   'P 1'
#
loop_
_entity.id
_entity.type
_entity.pdbx_description
1 polymer ?
#
loop_
_entity_poly.entity_id
_entity_poly.type
_entity_poly.pdbx_seq_one_letter_code
_entity_poly.pdbx_strand_id
1 'polypeptide(L)'
;MTTAITEPNTPSRLTSDAMQDKNTGGVPRNAVIAQLEKVLSSATFIRSKRLGRFLRFTVEQCLDGRQNALKEYLVGVEVFNKMETFDPRIDSIVRVEARRLRSKLERYYQTEGREDGVVIQFRKGSYVPMLLTREQLKAMGLADDFGSRVGVKTIAICRFVNLGVDPAYAYFCSGLTDDVISALTKVPAFRVVARTASGSEEVRADYSLEGSVRKQGERLRIAAQLIDSANSLYVWSETYERDINDAFAIQDEISRAIVMALRKEFQTNRSQQVTA
;
A
#
# COMPACT_ATOMS: atom_id res chain seq x y z
N MET A 1 -34.57 -74.01 8.63
CA MET A 1 -33.30 -73.80 9.34
C MET A 1 -32.98 -72.31 9.20
N THR A 2 -33.34 -71.40 10.13
CA THR A 2 -32.79 -71.22 11.51
C THR A 2 -31.31 -70.80 11.36
N THR A 3 -30.75 -69.62 11.70
CA THR A 3 -30.98 -68.51 12.66
C THR A 3 -30.00 -67.37 12.24
N ALA A 4 -30.38 -66.10 12.02
CA ALA A 4 -30.46 -64.92 12.90
C ALA A 4 -29.14 -64.19 13.32
N ILE A 5 -29.24 -62.83 13.23
CA ILE A 5 -28.63 -61.73 14.03
C ILE A 5 -27.21 -61.24 13.66
N THR A 6 -27.09 -59.96 13.28
CA THR A 6 -26.39 -58.86 14.01
C THR A 6 -26.19 -57.63 13.11
N GLU A 7 -26.93 -56.54 13.34
CA GLU A 7 -26.43 -55.17 13.13
C GLU A 7 -25.58 -54.81 14.37
N PRO A 8 -24.50 -54.01 14.29
CA PRO A 8 -24.68 -52.57 14.05
C PRO A 8 -23.50 -51.78 13.43
N ASN A 9 -23.80 -50.51 13.16
CA ASN A 9 -22.94 -49.34 13.39
C ASN A 9 -21.98 -48.89 12.27
N THR A 10 -22.35 -47.76 11.67
CA THR A 10 -21.46 -46.78 11.03
C THR A 10 -20.41 -46.28 12.03
N PRO A 11 -19.25 -45.80 11.55
CA PRO A 11 -19.06 -44.36 11.68
C PRO A 11 -18.55 -43.70 10.39
N SER A 12 -19.25 -42.62 10.03
CA SER A 12 -18.77 -41.58 9.13
C SER A 12 -17.47 -40.96 9.65
N ARG A 13 -16.54 -40.70 8.73
CA ARG A 13 -15.62 -39.54 8.58
C ARG A 13 -14.24 -39.98 8.11
N LEU A 14 -13.60 -39.09 7.37
CA LEU A 14 -12.31 -39.22 6.66
C LEU A 14 -12.54 -39.86 5.28
N THR A 15 -12.52 -39.17 4.15
CA THR A 15 -11.62 -38.10 3.73
C THR A 15 -12.28 -37.22 2.66
N SER A 16 -12.66 -35.99 3.00
CA SER A 16 -12.97 -34.94 2.02
C SER A 16 -11.86 -33.88 1.93
N ASP A 17 -10.73 -34.11 2.61
CA ASP A 17 -9.65 -33.12 2.83
C ASP A 17 -8.60 -33.06 1.71
N ALA A 18 -8.91 -33.59 0.52
CA ALA A 18 -7.99 -33.62 -0.62
C ALA A 18 -8.53 -32.93 -1.89
N MET A 19 -9.55 -32.07 -1.77
CA MET A 19 -9.80 -31.08 -2.82
C MET A 19 -8.82 -29.93 -2.61
N GLN A 20 -7.77 -29.92 -3.42
CA GLN A 20 -6.83 -28.81 -3.55
C GLN A 20 -7.60 -27.49 -3.74
N ASP A 21 -7.71 -26.71 -2.66
CA ASP A 21 -8.26 -25.36 -2.71
C ASP A 21 -7.29 -24.46 -3.49
N LYS A 22 -7.48 -24.39 -4.81
CA LYS A 22 -6.74 -23.48 -5.70
C LYS A 22 -6.85 -22.00 -5.28
N ASN A 23 -7.79 -21.67 -4.39
CA ASN A 23 -8.06 -20.32 -3.90
C ASN A 23 -7.21 -19.87 -2.71
N THR A 24 -6.54 -20.78 -2.00
CA THR A 24 -5.74 -20.45 -0.80
C THR A 24 -4.23 -20.50 -1.04
N GLY A 25 -3.79 -20.54 -2.31
CA GLY A 25 -2.37 -20.65 -2.63
C GLY A 25 -1.73 -21.97 -2.14
N GLY A 26 -2.54 -23.00 -1.89
CA GLY A 26 -2.08 -24.27 -1.33
C GLY A 26 -2.04 -24.33 0.19
N VAL A 27 -2.46 -23.27 0.91
CA VAL A 27 -2.59 -23.30 2.37
C VAL A 27 -3.89 -24.02 2.75
N PRO A 28 -3.87 -25.02 3.65
CA PRO A 28 -5.09 -25.71 4.10
C PRO A 28 -6.12 -24.74 4.70
N ARG A 29 -7.40 -24.90 4.33
CA ARG A 29 -8.52 -24.03 4.79
C ARG A 29 -8.60 -23.92 6.31
N ASN A 30 -8.45 -25.04 7.01
CA ASN A 30 -8.43 -25.09 8.48
C ASN A 30 -7.27 -24.28 9.09
N ALA A 31 -6.09 -24.31 8.48
CA ALA A 31 -4.93 -23.52 8.92
C ALA A 31 -5.17 -22.02 8.75
N VAL A 32 -5.80 -21.61 7.65
CA VAL A 32 -6.19 -20.21 7.43
C VAL A 32 -7.20 -19.73 8.48
N ILE A 33 -8.23 -20.54 8.76
CA ILE A 33 -9.24 -20.21 9.77
C ILE A 33 -8.60 -20.10 11.16
N ALA A 34 -7.73 -21.04 11.53
CA ALA A 34 -7.02 -21.00 12.80
C ALA A 34 -6.15 -19.72 12.92
N GLN A 35 -5.43 -19.35 11.85
CA GLN A 35 -4.64 -18.13 11.82
C GLN A 35 -5.50 -16.88 11.92
N LEU A 36 -6.66 -16.84 11.25
CA LEU A 36 -7.62 -15.74 11.35
C LEU A 36 -8.08 -15.54 12.80
N GLU A 37 -8.49 -16.61 13.48
CA GLU A 37 -8.93 -16.52 14.88
C GLU A 37 -7.79 -16.08 15.81
N LYS A 38 -6.57 -16.56 15.56
CA LYS A 38 -5.37 -16.15 16.30
C LYS A 38 -5.08 -14.66 16.13
N VAL A 39 -5.17 -14.13 14.91
CA VAL A 39 -5.03 -12.70 14.64
C VAL A 39 -6.13 -11.90 15.33
N LEU A 40 -7.40 -12.32 15.23
CA LEU A 40 -8.53 -11.57 15.78
C LEU A 40 -8.56 -11.54 17.32
N SER A 41 -8.02 -12.55 17.98
CA SER A 41 -7.87 -12.63 19.44
C SER A 41 -6.61 -11.95 19.98
N SER A 42 -5.70 -11.51 19.11
CA SER A 42 -4.46 -10.83 19.50
C SER A 42 -4.68 -9.49 20.20
N ALA A 43 -3.71 -9.06 21.01
CA ALA A 43 -3.75 -7.75 21.67
C ALA A 43 -3.85 -6.61 20.64
N THR A 44 -3.27 -6.80 19.46
CA THR A 44 -3.28 -5.85 18.34
C THR A 44 -4.69 -5.65 17.74
N PHE A 45 -5.51 -6.71 17.66
CA PHE A 45 -6.82 -6.67 16.99
C PHE A 45 -8.03 -6.67 17.92
N ILE A 46 -7.94 -7.23 19.12
CA ILE A 46 -9.08 -7.42 20.02
C ILE A 46 -9.82 -6.11 20.34
N ARG A 47 -9.12 -4.98 20.35
CA ARG A 47 -9.70 -3.64 20.59
C ARG A 47 -10.44 -3.05 19.38
N SER A 48 -10.35 -3.63 18.19
CA SER A 48 -10.95 -3.09 16.96
C SER A 48 -11.90 -4.07 16.30
N LYS A 49 -13.15 -4.08 16.76
CA LYS A 49 -14.24 -4.89 16.19
C LYS A 49 -14.42 -4.64 14.68
N ARG A 50 -14.26 -3.40 14.25
CA ARG A 50 -14.42 -2.97 12.85
C ARG A 50 -13.39 -3.58 11.92
N LEU A 51 -12.09 -3.46 12.25
CA LEU A 51 -11.01 -4.06 11.46
C LEU A 51 -11.06 -5.58 11.53
N GLY A 52 -11.48 -6.14 12.67
CA GLY A 52 -11.73 -7.57 12.80
C GLY A 52 -12.82 -8.08 11.86
N ARG A 53 -13.95 -7.36 11.76
CA ARG A 53 -15.02 -7.67 10.79
C ARG A 53 -14.52 -7.59 9.34
N PHE A 54 -13.74 -6.57 9.00
CA PHE A 54 -13.13 -6.45 7.68
C PHE A 54 -12.25 -7.65 7.36
N LEU A 55 -11.29 -7.96 8.22
CA LEU A 55 -10.38 -9.08 8.05
C LEU A 55 -11.14 -10.40 7.89
N ARG A 56 -12.09 -10.66 8.79
CA ARG A 56 -12.93 -11.86 8.74
C ARG A 56 -13.69 -11.97 7.43
N PHE A 57 -14.44 -10.94 7.06
CA PHE A 57 -15.24 -10.91 5.84
C PHE A 57 -14.39 -11.20 4.59
N THR A 58 -13.26 -10.53 4.44
CA THR A 58 -12.40 -10.71 3.26
C THR A 58 -11.75 -12.09 3.18
N VAL A 59 -11.34 -12.67 4.32
CA VAL A 59 -10.81 -14.03 4.36
C VAL A 59 -11.89 -15.05 4.06
N GLU A 60 -13.08 -14.91 4.63
CA GLU A 60 -14.22 -15.80 4.36
C GLU A 60 -14.63 -15.77 2.88
N GLN A 61 -14.73 -14.59 2.26
CA GLN A 61 -14.99 -14.50 0.82
C GLN A 61 -13.91 -15.20 -0.02
N CYS A 62 -12.65 -15.16 0.39
CA CYS A 62 -11.56 -15.87 -0.31
C CYS A 62 -11.66 -17.39 -0.12
N LEU A 63 -11.97 -17.85 1.10
CA LEU A 63 -12.18 -19.27 1.39
C LEU A 63 -13.40 -19.85 0.67
N ASP A 64 -14.41 -19.02 0.41
CA ASP A 64 -15.61 -19.40 -0.35
C ASP A 64 -15.41 -19.30 -1.88
N GLY A 65 -14.21 -18.94 -2.36
CA GLY A 65 -13.93 -18.78 -3.78
C GLY A 65 -14.55 -17.55 -4.44
N ARG A 66 -14.99 -16.58 -3.62
CA ARG A 66 -15.63 -15.32 -4.04
C ARG A 66 -14.67 -14.13 -4.04
N GLN A 67 -13.36 -14.35 -4.13
CA GLN A 67 -12.36 -13.29 -4.12
C GLN A 67 -12.56 -12.25 -5.25
N ASN A 68 -13.11 -12.65 -6.40
CA ASN A 68 -13.38 -11.74 -7.52
C ASN A 68 -14.49 -10.73 -7.22
N ALA A 69 -15.34 -11.00 -6.21
CA ALA A 69 -16.39 -10.11 -5.77
C ALA A 69 -15.90 -9.03 -4.78
N LEU A 70 -14.67 -9.15 -4.23
CA LEU A 70 -14.09 -8.23 -3.26
C LEU A 70 -13.68 -6.88 -3.90
N LYS A 71 -14.68 -6.09 -4.26
CA LYS A 71 -14.56 -4.70 -4.73
C LYS A 71 -14.87 -3.73 -3.59
N GLU A 72 -14.42 -2.49 -3.73
CA GLU A 72 -14.59 -1.44 -2.70
C GLU A 72 -16.05 -1.26 -2.29
N TYR A 73 -16.96 -1.24 -3.26
CA TYR A 73 -18.40 -1.12 -3.03
C TYR A 73 -18.93 -2.21 -2.08
N LEU A 74 -18.62 -3.49 -2.36
CA LEU A 74 -19.10 -4.61 -1.57
C LEU A 74 -18.59 -4.52 -0.12
N VAL A 75 -17.31 -4.21 0.05
CA VAL A 75 -16.72 -4.04 1.39
C VAL A 75 -17.39 -2.85 2.12
N GLY A 76 -17.68 -1.77 1.40
CA GLY A 76 -18.44 -0.62 1.91
C GLY A 76 -19.78 -1.01 2.52
N VAL A 77 -20.58 -1.73 1.75
CA VAL A 77 -21.93 -2.17 2.14
C VAL A 77 -21.87 -3.21 3.26
N GLU A 78 -21.14 -4.30 3.06
CA GLU A 78 -21.16 -5.47 3.96
C GLU A 78 -20.39 -5.25 5.27
N VAL A 79 -19.25 -4.58 5.23
CA VAL A 79 -18.40 -4.42 6.42
C VAL A 79 -18.74 -3.13 7.18
N PHE A 80 -19.06 -2.06 6.45
CA PHE A 80 -19.26 -0.73 7.02
C PHE A 80 -20.70 -0.25 7.01
N ASN A 81 -21.65 -1.14 6.70
CA ASN A 81 -23.09 -0.86 6.71
C ASN A 81 -23.44 0.40 5.90
N LYS A 82 -22.78 0.59 4.76
CA LYS A 82 -23.06 1.72 3.87
C LYS A 82 -24.33 1.43 3.08
N MET A 83 -25.11 2.48 2.84
CA MET A 83 -26.34 2.40 2.03
C MET A 83 -26.01 2.12 0.56
N GLU A 84 -26.99 1.66 -0.22
CA GLU A 84 -26.82 1.39 -1.66
C GLU A 84 -26.40 2.62 -2.47
N THR A 85 -26.61 3.82 -1.94
CA THR A 85 -26.15 5.10 -2.51
C THR A 85 -24.65 5.37 -2.29
N PHE A 86 -23.92 4.43 -1.67
CA PHE A 86 -22.50 4.56 -1.41
C PHE A 86 -21.67 4.62 -2.70
N ASP A 87 -20.96 5.72 -2.90
CA ASP A 87 -19.98 5.88 -3.96
C ASP A 87 -18.55 5.82 -3.38
N PRO A 88 -17.79 4.74 -3.67
CA PRO A 88 -16.37 4.63 -3.33
C PRO A 88 -15.49 5.79 -3.80
N ARG A 89 -15.86 6.50 -4.87
CA ARG A 89 -15.08 7.63 -5.39
C ARG A 89 -15.12 8.82 -4.43
N ILE A 90 -16.25 9.02 -3.77
CA ILE A 90 -16.49 10.14 -2.86
C ILE A 90 -16.12 9.76 -1.42
N ASP A 91 -16.51 8.58 -0.97
CA ASP A 91 -16.29 8.14 0.41
C ASP A 91 -15.07 7.21 0.53
N SER A 92 -14.02 7.73 1.18
CA SER A 92 -12.73 7.05 1.34
C SER A 92 -12.70 6.00 2.46
N ILE A 93 -13.82 5.74 3.13
CA ILE A 93 -13.88 4.93 4.34
C ILE A 93 -13.27 3.53 4.19
N VAL A 94 -13.55 2.85 3.08
CA VAL A 94 -13.02 1.51 2.81
C VAL A 94 -11.52 1.55 2.61
N ARG A 95 -11.01 2.55 1.87
CA ARG A 95 -9.58 2.77 1.63
C ARG A 95 -8.84 3.08 2.92
N VAL A 96 -9.40 3.93 3.78
CA VAL A 96 -8.82 4.29 5.09
C VAL A 96 -8.76 3.08 6.02
N GLU A 97 -9.85 2.32 6.14
CA GLU A 97 -9.87 1.14 7.00
C GLU A 97 -8.99 0.00 6.46
N ALA A 98 -8.88 -0.15 5.13
CA ALA A 98 -7.97 -1.13 4.53
C ALA A 98 -6.49 -0.79 4.81
N ARG A 99 -6.14 0.49 4.86
CA ARG A 99 -4.79 0.92 5.29
C ARG A 99 -4.56 0.59 6.76
N ARG A 100 -5.49 0.93 7.64
CA ARG A 100 -5.41 0.59 9.08
C ARG A 100 -5.31 -0.91 9.30
N LEU A 101 -6.05 -1.72 8.54
CA LEU A 101 -5.96 -3.16 8.57
C LEU A 101 -4.56 -3.66 8.21
N ARG A 102 -3.99 -3.18 7.10
CA ARG A 102 -2.62 -3.53 6.68
C ARG A 102 -1.59 -3.21 7.74
N SER A 103 -1.58 -1.98 8.25
CA SER A 103 -0.63 -1.56 9.29
C SER A 103 -0.77 -2.35 10.59
N LYS A 104 -2.00 -2.77 10.95
CA LYS A 104 -2.20 -3.63 12.11
C LYS A 104 -1.73 -5.07 11.88
N LEU A 105 -1.97 -5.63 10.70
CA LEU A 105 -1.46 -6.97 10.35
C LEU A 105 0.07 -6.95 10.37
N GLU A 106 0.68 -5.93 9.78
CA GLU A 106 2.13 -5.72 9.83
C GLU A 106 2.66 -5.74 11.27
N ARG A 107 2.09 -4.90 12.14
CA ARG A 107 2.46 -4.87 13.56
C ARG A 107 2.30 -6.23 14.22
N TYR A 108 1.18 -6.92 13.98
CA TYR A 108 0.92 -8.24 14.55
C TYR A 108 2.01 -9.26 14.15
N TYR A 109 2.33 -9.35 12.86
CA TYR A 109 3.31 -10.31 12.35
C TYR A 109 4.78 -9.91 12.62
N GLN A 110 5.03 -8.65 13.01
CA GLN A 110 6.32 -8.22 13.56
C GLN A 110 6.46 -8.56 15.06
N THR A 111 5.34 -8.70 15.78
CA THR A 111 5.34 -8.97 17.23
C THR A 111 4.76 -10.34 17.57
N GLU A 112 3.47 -10.42 17.88
CA GLU A 112 2.76 -11.60 18.42
C GLU A 112 2.78 -12.79 17.45
N GLY A 113 2.73 -12.52 16.15
CA GLY A 113 2.67 -13.51 15.08
C GLY A 113 3.98 -13.74 14.34
N ARG A 114 5.13 -13.38 14.94
CA ARG A 114 6.45 -13.49 14.28
C ARG A 114 6.76 -14.89 13.75
N GLU A 115 6.41 -15.91 14.54
CA GLU A 115 6.67 -17.32 14.24
C GLU A 115 5.46 -18.06 13.62
N ASP A 116 4.40 -17.33 13.26
CA ASP A 116 3.21 -17.96 12.70
C ASP A 116 3.50 -18.56 11.32
N GLY A 117 3.09 -19.82 11.13
CA GLY A 117 3.33 -20.57 9.90
C GLY A 117 2.47 -20.09 8.72
N VAL A 118 1.33 -19.47 8.98
CA VAL A 118 0.43 -18.88 7.98
C VAL A 118 0.45 -17.36 8.11
N VAL A 119 0.50 -16.67 6.98
CA VAL A 119 0.51 -15.22 6.88
C VAL A 119 -0.65 -14.76 6.01
N ILE A 120 -1.46 -13.86 6.58
CA ILE A 120 -2.55 -13.16 5.89
C ILE A 120 -2.04 -11.77 5.50
N GLN A 121 -1.82 -11.54 4.21
CA GLN A 121 -1.25 -10.29 3.70
C GLN A 121 -2.20 -9.61 2.72
N PHE A 122 -2.25 -8.27 2.70
CA PHE A 122 -3.02 -7.52 1.71
C PHE A 122 -2.09 -6.64 0.89
N ARG A 123 -2.15 -6.75 -0.44
CA ARG A 123 -1.45 -5.79 -1.31
C ARG A 123 -2.09 -4.41 -1.20
N LYS A 124 -1.28 -3.34 -1.30
CA LYS A 124 -1.79 -1.97 -1.41
C LYS A 124 -2.78 -1.87 -2.58
N GLY A 125 -3.93 -1.23 -2.41
CA GLY A 125 -4.97 -1.11 -3.45
C GLY A 125 -5.77 -2.39 -3.74
N SER A 126 -5.47 -3.51 -3.09
CA SER A 126 -6.28 -4.74 -3.14
C SER A 126 -7.05 -4.93 -1.83
N TYR A 127 -8.29 -5.40 -1.94
CA TYR A 127 -9.10 -5.88 -0.81
C TYR A 127 -9.10 -7.41 -0.69
N VAL A 128 -8.46 -8.10 -1.64
CA VAL A 128 -8.27 -9.55 -1.62
C VAL A 128 -7.05 -9.89 -0.77
N PRO A 129 -7.20 -10.71 0.29
CA PRO A 129 -6.07 -11.21 1.06
C PRO A 129 -5.29 -12.25 0.26
N MET A 130 -3.97 -12.24 0.41
CA MET A 130 -3.09 -13.34 0.04
C MET A 130 -2.90 -14.22 1.26
N LEU A 131 -3.22 -15.48 1.11
CA LEU A 131 -3.10 -16.51 2.14
C LEU A 131 -1.85 -17.31 1.79
N LEU A 132 -0.81 -17.20 2.59
CA LEU A 132 0.52 -17.72 2.29
C LEU A 132 1.07 -18.50 3.47
N THR A 133 1.87 -19.53 3.22
CA THR A 133 2.78 -20.04 4.25
C THR A 133 3.94 -19.07 4.45
N ARG A 134 4.57 -19.11 5.61
CA ARG A 134 5.80 -18.34 5.89
C ARG A 134 6.90 -18.67 4.89
N GLU A 135 7.01 -19.93 4.48
CA GLU A 135 7.96 -20.39 3.47
C GLU A 135 7.67 -19.78 2.10
N GLN A 136 6.40 -19.77 1.67
CA GLN A 136 5.99 -19.12 0.41
C GLN A 136 6.29 -17.62 0.44
N LEU A 137 6.04 -16.96 1.57
CA LEU A 137 6.36 -15.54 1.75
C LEU A 137 7.88 -15.27 1.61
N LYS A 138 8.72 -16.12 2.20
CA LYS A 138 10.18 -16.07 2.05
C LYS A 138 10.63 -16.33 0.61
N ALA A 139 10.09 -17.37 -0.04
CA ALA A 139 10.40 -17.71 -1.42
C ALA A 139 10.05 -16.59 -2.41
N MET A 140 9.00 -15.81 -2.13
CA MET A 140 8.62 -14.65 -2.94
C MET A 140 9.39 -13.36 -2.62
N GLY A 141 10.32 -13.38 -1.66
CA GLY A 141 11.03 -12.18 -1.21
C GLY A 141 10.12 -11.15 -0.54
N LEU A 142 8.99 -11.59 0.03
CA LEU A 142 7.99 -10.76 0.70
C LEU A 142 8.09 -10.83 2.23
N ALA A 143 9.11 -11.52 2.76
CA ALA A 143 9.24 -11.85 4.18
C ALA A 143 9.41 -10.63 5.09
N ASP A 144 9.94 -9.53 4.57
CA ASP A 144 10.38 -8.40 5.39
C ASP A 144 9.38 -7.23 5.42
N ASP A 145 8.30 -7.24 4.62
CA ASP A 145 7.51 -6.02 4.44
C ASP A 145 6.05 -6.28 4.05
N PHE A 146 5.11 -5.86 4.91
CA PHE A 146 3.64 -6.03 4.75
C PHE A 146 3.03 -5.04 3.74
N GLY A 147 3.71 -4.80 2.62
CA GLY A 147 3.22 -3.96 1.55
C GLY A 147 4.23 -3.04 0.89
N SER A 148 5.51 -3.09 1.26
CA SER A 148 6.57 -2.46 0.48
C SER A 148 7.34 -3.54 -0.29
N ARG A 149 7.32 -3.46 -1.63
CA ARG A 149 8.16 -4.33 -2.45
C ARG A 149 9.60 -4.01 -2.07
N VAL A 150 10.36 -5.02 -1.63
CA VAL A 150 11.74 -4.87 -1.20
C VAL A 150 12.55 -4.08 -2.23
N GLY A 151 13.09 -2.95 -1.78
CA GLY A 151 14.26 -2.28 -2.38
C GLY A 151 14.01 -1.03 -3.23
N VAL A 152 12.84 -0.82 -3.81
CA VAL A 152 12.63 0.32 -4.72
C VAL A 152 11.31 1.03 -4.46
N LYS A 153 11.37 2.27 -3.96
CA LYS A 153 10.20 3.11 -3.73
C LYS A 153 9.76 3.74 -5.05
N THR A 154 8.48 3.63 -5.40
CA THR A 154 7.99 4.26 -6.64
C THR A 154 7.48 5.67 -6.35
N ILE A 155 8.04 6.68 -7.03
CA ILE A 155 7.68 8.09 -6.89
C ILE A 155 7.05 8.56 -8.20
N ALA A 156 5.78 8.98 -8.14
CA ALA A 156 5.15 9.71 -9.22
C ALA A 156 5.56 11.18 -9.15
N ILE A 157 5.96 11.77 -10.27
CA ILE A 157 6.26 13.21 -10.31
C ILE A 157 5.10 13.92 -10.99
N CYS A 158 4.45 14.81 -10.24
CA CYS A 158 3.53 15.79 -10.76
C CYS A 158 4.34 16.98 -11.29
N ARG A 159 3.89 17.57 -12.41
CA ARG A 159 4.56 18.73 -13.00
C ARG A 159 4.63 19.85 -11.97
N PHE A 160 5.79 20.50 -11.90
CA PHE A 160 5.90 21.76 -11.17
C PHE A 160 4.96 22.76 -11.81
N VAL A 161 4.12 23.40 -11.01
CA VAL A 161 3.15 24.38 -11.50
C VAL A 161 3.63 25.80 -11.24
N ASN A 162 3.48 26.67 -12.25
CA ASN A 162 3.67 28.09 -12.07
C ASN A 162 2.44 28.67 -11.38
N LEU A 163 2.61 29.16 -10.15
CA LEU A 163 1.59 29.88 -9.39
C LEU A 163 1.86 31.39 -9.37
N GLY A 164 2.84 31.86 -10.15
CA GLY A 164 3.14 33.26 -10.34
C GLY A 164 2.26 33.91 -11.43
N VAL A 165 2.43 35.22 -11.57
CA VAL A 165 1.64 36.04 -12.52
C VAL A 165 2.23 36.00 -13.94
N ASP A 166 3.51 35.66 -14.07
CA ASP A 166 4.24 35.65 -15.34
C ASP A 166 4.14 34.27 -16.02
N PRO A 167 3.38 34.11 -17.12
CA PRO A 167 3.23 32.83 -17.81
C PRO A 167 4.52 32.35 -18.50
N ALA A 168 5.50 33.21 -18.76
CA ALA A 168 6.77 32.82 -19.37
C ALA A 168 7.54 31.80 -18.51
N TYR A 169 7.28 31.78 -17.20
CA TYR A 169 7.88 30.82 -16.25
C TYR A 169 7.31 29.40 -16.32
N ALA A 170 6.32 29.16 -17.17
CA ALA A 170 5.86 27.79 -17.45
C ALA A 170 6.99 26.91 -18.01
N TYR A 171 7.86 27.48 -18.86
CA TYR A 171 9.02 26.75 -19.39
C TYR A 171 10.03 26.39 -18.30
N PHE A 172 10.28 27.30 -17.36
CA PHE A 172 11.13 27.03 -16.20
C PHE A 172 10.59 25.86 -15.36
N CYS A 173 9.27 25.83 -15.13
CA CYS A 173 8.63 24.75 -14.37
C CYS A 173 8.69 23.40 -15.10
N SER A 174 8.54 23.40 -16.44
CA SER A 174 8.72 22.20 -17.24
C SER A 174 10.16 21.69 -17.16
N GLY A 175 11.15 22.56 -17.36
CA GLY A 175 12.57 22.20 -17.26
C GLY A 175 12.93 21.65 -15.88
N LEU A 176 12.48 22.31 -14.81
CA LEU A 176 12.67 21.84 -13.44
C LEU A 176 12.03 20.46 -13.21
N THR A 177 10.86 20.20 -13.81
CA THR A 177 10.21 18.88 -13.72
C THR A 177 11.06 17.81 -14.38
N ASP A 178 11.55 18.07 -15.60
CA ASP A 178 12.37 17.13 -16.37
C ASP A 178 13.72 16.86 -15.69
N ASP A 179 14.35 17.88 -15.10
CA ASP A 179 15.60 17.75 -14.36
C ASP A 179 15.42 16.93 -13.08
N VAL A 180 14.31 17.14 -12.34
CA VAL A 180 13.97 16.34 -11.15
C VAL A 180 13.70 14.87 -11.54
N ILE A 181 12.99 14.61 -12.64
CA ILE A 181 12.79 13.25 -13.19
C ILE A 181 14.15 12.63 -13.52
N SER A 182 15.00 13.33 -14.28
CA SER A 182 16.33 12.89 -14.69
C SER A 182 17.25 12.62 -13.49
N ALA A 183 17.21 13.45 -12.46
CA ALA A 183 18.04 13.30 -11.27
C ALA A 183 17.56 12.13 -10.38
N LEU A 184 16.24 11.95 -10.20
CA LEU A 184 15.69 10.85 -9.40
C LEU A 184 15.85 9.49 -10.08
N THR A 185 15.77 9.41 -11.41
CA THR A 185 15.99 8.16 -12.16
C THR A 185 17.42 7.63 -12.03
N LYS A 186 18.40 8.50 -11.75
CA LYS A 186 19.80 8.10 -11.48
C LYS A 186 20.00 7.48 -10.10
N VAL A 187 18.99 7.48 -9.23
CA VAL A 187 19.07 6.90 -7.89
C VAL A 187 18.50 5.46 -7.89
N PRO A 188 19.31 4.43 -7.64
CA PRO A 188 18.85 3.03 -7.73
C PRO A 188 17.72 2.66 -6.77
N ALA A 189 17.59 3.39 -5.66
CA ALA A 189 16.56 3.18 -4.64
C ALA A 189 15.16 3.69 -5.04
N PHE A 190 15.04 4.43 -6.15
CA PHE A 190 13.78 5.00 -6.62
C PHE A 190 13.38 4.44 -8.00
N ARG A 191 12.08 4.20 -8.18
CA ARG A 191 11.45 4.09 -9.51
C ARG A 191 10.65 5.35 -9.73
N VAL A 192 10.90 6.05 -10.82
CA VAL A 192 10.19 7.29 -11.13
C VAL A 192 9.15 6.99 -12.20
N VAL A 193 7.93 7.53 -12.02
CA VAL A 193 6.91 7.52 -13.06
C VAL A 193 6.44 8.96 -13.29
N ALA A 194 6.57 9.46 -14.52
CA ALA A 194 6.09 10.79 -14.87
C ALA A 194 4.58 10.75 -15.15
N ARG A 195 3.81 11.67 -14.56
CA ARG A 195 2.39 11.82 -14.89
C ARG A 195 2.27 12.77 -16.09
N THR A 196 1.88 12.26 -17.25
CA THR A 196 1.60 13.10 -18.43
C THR A 196 0.31 13.89 -18.21
N ALA A 197 0.29 15.16 -18.61
CA ALA A 197 -0.82 16.09 -18.36
C ALA A 197 -2.15 15.70 -19.03
N SER A 198 -2.14 14.72 -19.93
CA SER A 198 -3.31 14.23 -20.64
C SER A 198 -3.84 12.96 -19.98
N GLY A 199 -4.73 13.12 -19.00
CA GLY A 199 -5.61 12.05 -18.53
C GLY A 199 -4.98 11.01 -17.61
N SER A 200 -5.43 11.02 -16.35
CA SER A 200 -6.06 9.87 -15.66
C SER A 200 -5.60 8.43 -15.97
N GLU A 201 -4.34 8.16 -16.25
CA GLU A 201 -3.79 6.85 -15.92
C GLU A 201 -3.43 6.88 -14.44
N GLU A 202 -4.10 6.05 -13.64
CA GLU A 202 -3.77 5.80 -12.24
C GLU A 202 -2.35 5.21 -12.17
N VAL A 203 -1.35 6.08 -12.26
CA VAL A 203 0.03 5.73 -12.01
C VAL A 203 0.12 5.30 -10.54
N ARG A 204 0.22 3.99 -10.32
CA ARG A 204 0.32 3.35 -9.01
C ARG A 204 1.73 3.56 -8.45
N ALA A 205 1.97 4.74 -7.89
CA ALA A 205 3.19 5.06 -7.14
C ALA A 205 2.95 4.94 -5.63
N ASP A 206 4.03 4.76 -4.87
CA ASP A 206 4.01 4.79 -3.40
C ASP A 206 3.94 6.24 -2.89
N TYR A 207 4.60 7.16 -3.59
CA TYR A 207 4.64 8.58 -3.27
C TYR A 207 4.36 9.44 -4.50
N SER A 208 3.86 10.65 -4.29
CA SER A 208 3.76 11.68 -5.31
C SER A 208 4.59 12.90 -4.90
N LEU A 209 5.51 13.31 -5.77
CA LEU A 209 6.25 14.54 -5.65
C LEU A 209 5.51 15.64 -6.41
N GLU A 210 5.13 16.68 -5.70
CA GLU A 210 4.49 17.87 -6.25
C GLU A 210 5.39 19.07 -6.02
N GLY A 211 5.27 20.05 -6.91
CA GLY A 211 6.06 21.25 -6.82
C GLY A 211 5.33 22.47 -7.33
N SER A 212 5.66 23.62 -6.78
CA SER A 212 5.15 24.90 -7.24
C SER A 212 6.27 25.94 -7.28
N VAL A 213 6.17 26.83 -8.26
CA VAL A 213 7.10 27.94 -8.45
C VAL A 213 6.31 29.24 -8.42
N ARG A 214 6.79 30.21 -7.65
CA ARG A 214 6.27 31.58 -7.63
C ARG A 214 7.42 32.55 -7.85
N LYS A 215 7.24 33.48 -8.79
CA LYS A 215 8.15 34.61 -9.01
C LYS A 215 7.52 35.90 -8.51
N GLN A 216 8.30 36.69 -7.77
CA GLN A 216 7.96 38.05 -7.38
C GLN A 216 9.17 38.96 -7.57
N GLY A 217 9.10 39.88 -8.53
CA GLY A 217 10.25 40.68 -8.94
C GLY A 217 11.40 39.76 -9.37
N GLU A 218 12.55 39.92 -8.71
CA GLU A 218 13.75 39.11 -8.93
C GLU A 218 13.83 37.84 -8.05
N ARG A 219 12.84 37.59 -7.19
CA ARG A 219 12.86 36.44 -6.27
C ARG A 219 12.00 35.29 -6.78
N LEU A 220 12.59 34.10 -6.77
CA LEU A 220 11.90 32.83 -6.96
C LEU A 220 11.69 32.15 -5.61
N ARG A 221 10.46 31.68 -5.37
CA ARG A 221 10.12 30.75 -4.31
C ARG A 221 9.65 29.43 -4.94
N ILE A 222 10.38 28.36 -4.67
CA ILE A 222 10.11 27.02 -5.17
C ILE A 222 9.75 26.15 -3.97
N ALA A 223 8.55 25.59 -3.96
CA ALA A 223 8.14 24.63 -2.94
C ALA A 223 8.09 23.24 -3.58
N ALA A 224 8.64 22.24 -2.90
CA ALA A 224 8.58 20.84 -3.28
C ALA A 224 8.07 20.02 -2.11
N GLN A 225 7.16 19.10 -2.39
CA GLN A 225 6.49 18.30 -1.36
C GLN A 225 6.33 16.86 -1.82
N LEU A 226 6.72 15.93 -0.95
CA LEU A 226 6.51 14.51 -1.14
C LEU A 226 5.29 14.09 -0.33
N ILE A 227 4.33 13.50 -1.00
CA ILE A 227 3.07 13.05 -0.42
C ILE A 227 3.02 11.53 -0.53
N ASP A 228 2.68 10.83 0.55
CA ASP A 228 2.42 9.40 0.48
C ASP A 228 1.08 9.18 -0.24
N SER A 229 1.13 8.54 -1.41
CA SER A 229 -0.04 8.32 -2.27
C SER A 229 -1.07 7.39 -1.62
N ALA A 230 -0.68 6.64 -0.58
CA ALA A 230 -1.63 5.93 0.23
C ALA A 230 -2.45 6.90 1.09
N ASN A 231 -1.87 7.67 1.98
CA ASN A 231 -2.64 8.42 3.00
C ASN A 231 -2.84 9.92 2.68
N SER A 232 -2.32 10.41 1.57
CA SER A 232 -2.30 11.83 1.20
C SER A 232 -1.63 12.72 2.26
N LEU A 233 -0.74 12.15 3.09
CA LEU A 233 0.03 12.88 4.07
C LEU A 233 1.33 13.38 3.46
N TYR A 234 1.72 14.59 3.86
CA TYR A 234 3.04 15.14 3.56
C TYR A 234 4.09 14.36 4.34
N VAL A 235 4.95 13.65 3.61
CA VAL A 235 6.12 12.93 4.15
C VAL A 235 7.28 13.90 4.29
N TRP A 236 7.44 14.80 3.32
CA TRP A 236 8.47 15.81 3.31
C TRP A 236 7.97 17.04 2.56
N SER A 237 8.40 18.22 3.00
CA SER A 237 8.13 19.47 2.32
C SER A 237 9.28 20.42 2.58
N GLU A 238 9.73 21.10 1.54
CA GLU A 238 10.80 22.09 1.63
C GLU A 238 10.54 23.26 0.68
N THR A 239 10.98 24.44 1.09
CA THR A 239 10.85 25.68 0.31
C THR A 239 12.21 26.28 0.10
N TYR A 240 12.51 26.59 -1.16
CA TYR A 240 13.75 27.19 -1.62
C TYR A 240 13.48 28.60 -2.12
N GLU A 241 14.28 29.56 -1.67
CA GLU A 241 14.22 30.94 -2.14
C GLU A 241 15.52 31.32 -2.83
N ARG A 242 15.45 31.80 -4.07
CA ARG A 242 16.62 32.15 -4.89
C ARG A 242 16.36 33.43 -5.67
N ASP A 243 17.41 34.22 -5.91
CA ASP A 243 17.35 35.34 -6.83
C ASP A 243 17.51 34.84 -8.28
N ILE A 244 16.72 35.38 -9.21
CA ILE A 244 16.60 34.94 -10.61
C ILE A 244 17.77 35.38 -11.48
N ASN A 245 19.00 35.09 -11.06
CA ASN A 245 20.19 35.49 -11.81
C ASN A 245 20.52 34.47 -12.92
N ASP A 246 20.41 33.18 -12.61
CA ASP A 246 20.68 32.07 -13.54
C ASP A 246 19.65 30.96 -13.35
N ALA A 247 18.68 30.90 -14.27
CA ALA A 247 17.59 29.95 -14.20
C ALA A 247 18.07 28.48 -14.31
N PHE A 248 19.08 28.19 -15.13
CA PHE A 248 19.59 26.83 -15.32
C PHE A 248 20.39 26.37 -14.10
N ALA A 249 21.24 27.24 -13.55
CA ALA A 249 21.97 26.93 -12.32
C ALA A 249 21.02 26.65 -11.15
N ILE A 250 19.94 27.43 -11.04
CA ILE A 250 18.89 27.19 -10.02
C ILE A 250 18.18 25.86 -10.26
N GLN A 251 17.83 25.51 -11.51
CA GLN A 251 17.21 24.21 -11.82
C GLN A 251 18.07 23.02 -11.39
N ASP A 252 19.37 23.07 -11.70
CA ASP A 252 20.34 22.05 -11.33
C ASP A 252 20.50 21.94 -9.81
N GLU A 253 20.62 23.09 -9.13
CA GLU A 253 20.78 23.16 -7.67
C GLU A 253 19.56 22.55 -6.97
N ILE A 254 18.36 23.00 -7.35
CA ILE A 254 17.09 22.58 -6.73
C ILE A 254 16.84 21.10 -6.97
N SER A 255 17.08 20.61 -8.20
CA SER A 255 16.92 19.19 -8.52
C SER A 255 17.82 18.31 -7.65
N ARG A 256 19.08 18.72 -7.45
CA ARG A 256 20.01 18.01 -6.57
C ARG A 256 19.59 18.08 -5.11
N ALA A 257 19.16 19.25 -4.63
CA ALA A 257 18.72 19.46 -3.26
C ALA A 257 17.52 18.56 -2.92
N ILE A 258 16.50 18.52 -3.78
CA ILE A 258 15.34 17.64 -3.63
C ILE A 258 15.78 16.18 -3.55
N VAL A 259 16.61 15.71 -4.48
CA VAL A 259 17.08 14.31 -4.50
C VAL A 259 17.83 13.95 -3.23
N MET A 260 18.70 14.83 -2.73
CA MET A 260 19.46 14.62 -1.49
C MET A 260 18.54 14.57 -0.27
N ALA A 261 17.58 15.51 -0.17
CA ALA A 261 16.61 15.55 0.91
C ALA A 261 15.77 14.26 0.95
N LEU A 262 15.25 13.83 -0.21
CA LEU A 262 14.48 12.59 -0.31
C LEU A 262 15.32 11.36 0.05
N ARG A 263 16.57 11.28 -0.41
CA ARG A 263 17.48 10.19 -0.02
C ARG A 263 17.66 10.12 1.49
N LYS A 264 17.88 11.25 2.16
CA LYS A 264 18.05 11.32 3.62
C LYS A 264 16.79 10.89 4.35
N GLU A 265 15.62 11.34 3.89
CA GLU A 265 14.33 10.98 4.48
C GLU A 265 14.09 9.46 4.43
N PHE A 266 14.35 8.85 3.27
CA PHE A 266 14.17 7.40 3.11
C PHE A 266 15.25 6.56 3.80
N GLN A 267 16.46 7.10 4.02
CA GLN A 267 17.51 6.43 4.79
C GLN A 267 17.25 6.49 6.31
N THR A 268 16.79 7.64 6.81
CA THR A 268 16.51 7.84 8.25
C THR A 268 15.38 6.92 8.73
N ASN A 269 14.34 6.77 7.92
CA ASN A 269 13.23 5.85 8.19
C ASN A 269 13.67 4.37 8.18
N ARG A 270 14.75 4.02 7.48
CA ARG A 270 15.32 2.66 7.48
C ARG A 270 16.13 2.38 8.74
N SER A 271 16.84 3.38 9.29
CA SER A 271 17.62 3.24 10.53
C SER A 271 16.75 3.13 11.78
N GLN A 272 15.57 3.76 11.79
CA GLN A 272 14.59 3.60 12.88
C GLN A 272 13.88 2.25 12.87
N GLN A 273 13.81 1.56 11.72
CA GLN A 273 13.28 0.19 11.62
C GLN A 273 14.28 -0.90 12.05
N VAL A 274 15.57 -0.57 12.24
CA VAL A 274 16.64 -1.55 12.56
C VAL A 274 17.03 -1.53 14.05
N THR A 275 16.52 -0.59 14.85
CA THR A 275 16.94 -0.40 16.25
C THR A 275 15.81 -0.60 17.29
N ALA A 276 14.76 -1.34 16.97
CA ALA A 276 13.67 -1.64 17.90
C ALA A 276 13.29 -3.12 17.91
#